data_AF-A0A355HA56-F1
#
_entry.id   AF-A0A355HA56-F1
#
_cell.length_a   1.000
_cell.length_b   1.000
_cell.length_c   1.000
_cell.angle_alpha   90.00
_cell.angle_beta   90.00
_cell.angle_gamma   90.00
#
_symmetry.space_group_name_H-M   'P 1'
#
loop_
_entity.id
_entity.type
_entity.pdbx_description
1 polymer ?
#
loop_
_entity_poly.entity_id
_entity_poly.type
_entity_poly.pdbx_seq_one_letter_code
_entity_poly.pdbx_strand_id
1 'polypeptide(L)'
;MSISRDELVNVLTVVSFLAHAEREMHAAEKKVLIAAFKAASITPEEQEQMKANTSLEEMLEHIQSVEAKHALVELMALVAAS
;
A
#
# COMPACT_ATOMS: atom_id res chain seq x y z
N MET A 1 -17.71 -6.74 -6.38
CA MET A 1 -17.92 -5.81 -5.26
C MET A 1 -16.77 -4.82 -5.26
N SER A 2 -16.91 -3.66 -4.63
CA SER A 2 -15.84 -2.65 -4.56
C SER A 2 -15.06 -2.77 -3.26
N ILE A 3 -13.74 -2.61 -3.31
CA ILE A 3 -12.89 -2.47 -2.13
C ILE A 3 -13.38 -1.28 -1.27
N SER A 4 -13.35 -1.41 0.06
CA SER A 4 -13.68 -0.31 0.96
C SER A 4 -12.55 0.73 1.01
N ARG A 5 -12.83 1.93 1.51
CA ARG A 5 -11.80 2.96 1.65
C ARG A 5 -10.71 2.54 2.63
N ASP A 6 -11.11 2.00 3.78
CA ASP A 6 -10.19 1.54 4.82
C ASP A 6 -9.30 0.40 4.30
N GLU A 7 -9.88 -0.57 3.59
CA GLU A 7 -9.09 -1.66 3.00
C GLU A 7 -8.11 -1.17 1.93
N LEU A 8 -8.50 -0.17 1.12
CA LEU A 8 -7.59 0.45 0.15
C LEU A 8 -6.40 1.13 0.86
N VAL A 9 -6.65 1.88 1.94
CA VAL A 9 -5.59 2.51 2.74
C VAL A 9 -4.69 1.45 3.38
N ASN A 10 -5.24 0.36 3.89
CA ASN A 10 -4.47 -0.75 4.47
C ASN A 10 -3.56 -1.41 3.42
N VAL A 11 -4.07 -1.68 2.22
CA VAL A 11 -3.27 -2.21 1.10
C VAL A 11 -2.10 -1.28 0.78
N LEU A 12 -2.34 0.02 0.63
CA LEU A 12 -1.30 1.00 0.34
C LEU A 12 -0.28 1.13 1.48
N THR A 13 -0.72 0.95 2.73
CA THR A 13 0.14 0.93 3.91
C THR A 13 1.12 -0.24 3.83
N VAL A 14 0.63 -1.45 3.57
CA VAL A 14 1.47 -2.66 3.45
C VAL A 14 2.52 -2.50 2.36
N VAL A 15 2.12 -2.08 1.15
CA VAL A 15 3.07 -1.91 0.04
C VAL A 15 4.12 -0.85 0.37
N SER A 16 3.70 0.26 0.99
CA SER A 16 4.64 1.29 1.44
C SER A 16 5.62 0.77 2.49
N PHE A 17 5.14 -0.03 3.44
CA PHE A 17 5.99 -0.63 4.47
C PHE A 17 7.04 -1.54 3.85
N LEU A 18 6.64 -2.44 2.94
CA LEU A 18 7.54 -3.34 2.23
C LEU A 18 8.57 -2.58 1.40
N ALA A 19 8.14 -1.55 0.69
CA ALA A 19 9.01 -0.67 -0.09
C ALA A 19 10.07 0.08 0.76
N HIS A 20 9.77 0.37 2.04
CA HIS A 20 10.75 0.97 2.96
C HIS A 20 11.65 -0.06 3.65
N ALA A 21 11.19 -1.31 3.80
CA ALA A 21 12.01 -2.40 4.32
C ALA A 21 13.17 -2.74 3.35
N GLU A 22 12.95 -2.57 2.05
CA GLU A 22 14.00 -2.60 1.05
C GLU A 22 14.86 -1.33 1.17
N ARG A 23 16.09 -1.50 1.68
CA ARG A 23 17.02 -0.38 1.94
C ARG A 23 17.38 0.45 0.70
N GLU A 24 17.18 -0.11 -0.50
CA GLU A 24 17.41 0.56 -1.78
C GLU A 24 16.24 0.32 -2.74
N MET A 25 15.05 0.86 -2.45
CA MET A 25 13.98 0.91 -3.45
C MET A 25 14.44 1.71 -4.68
N HIS A 26 14.26 1.15 -5.88
CA HIS A 26 14.61 1.82 -7.12
C HIS A 26 13.77 3.09 -7.33
N ALA A 27 14.35 4.09 -7.98
CA ALA A 27 13.68 5.37 -8.20
C ALA A 27 12.39 5.24 -9.06
N ALA A 28 12.29 4.19 -9.88
CA ALA A 28 11.10 3.89 -10.67
C ALA A 28 9.95 3.36 -9.79
N GLU A 29 10.23 2.36 -8.96
CA GLU A 29 9.31 1.78 -7.98
C GLU A 29 8.72 2.86 -7.06
N LYS A 30 9.57 3.77 -6.58
CA LYS A 30 9.14 4.94 -5.79
C LYS A 30 8.13 5.82 -6.52
N LYS A 31 8.34 6.06 -7.82
CA LYS A 31 7.44 6.89 -8.63
C LYS A 31 6.10 6.19 -8.84
N VAL A 32 6.11 4.87 -9.06
CA VAL A 32 4.89 4.07 -9.18
C VAL A 32 4.08 4.13 -7.90
N LEU A 33 4.71 3.94 -6.73
CA LEU A 33 4.03 4.03 -5.44
C LEU A 33 3.44 5.43 -5.19
N ILE A 34 4.19 6.50 -5.50
CA ILE A 34 3.67 7.88 -5.41
C ILE A 34 2.49 8.11 -6.35
N ALA A 35 2.54 7.55 -7.57
CA ALA A 35 1.44 7.66 -8.53
C ALA A 35 0.19 6.92 -8.03
N ALA A 36 0.35 5.73 -7.43
CA ALA A 36 -0.74 4.98 -6.82
C ALA A 36 -1.38 5.76 -5.66
N PHE A 37 -0.60 6.41 -4.80
CA PHE A 37 -1.11 7.23 -3.70
C PHE A 37 -1.93 8.42 -4.20
N LYS A 38 -1.46 9.07 -5.27
CA LYS A 38 -2.17 10.18 -5.91
C LYS A 38 -3.46 9.70 -6.58
N ALA A 39 -3.43 8.58 -7.29
CA ALA A 39 -4.60 8.00 -7.94
C ALA A 39 -5.67 7.62 -6.91
N ALA A 40 -5.25 7.11 -5.75
CA ALA A 40 -6.12 6.81 -4.63
C ALA A 40 -6.60 8.06 -3.87
N SER A 41 -6.12 9.27 -4.18
CA SER A 41 -6.47 10.51 -3.46
C SER A 41 -6.27 10.37 -1.94
N ILE A 42 -5.12 9.84 -1.51
CA ILE A 42 -4.81 9.70 -0.08
C ILE A 42 -4.76 11.06 0.60
N THR A 43 -5.50 11.21 1.71
CA THR A 43 -5.56 12.43 2.50
C THR A 43 -4.34 12.55 3.43
N PRO A 44 -4.02 13.75 3.93
CA PRO A 44 -2.99 13.91 4.95
C PRO A 44 -3.26 13.08 6.21
N GLU A 45 -4.52 12.96 6.63
CA GLU A 45 -4.93 12.18 7.80
C GLU A 45 -4.67 10.68 7.59
N GLU A 46 -5.04 10.15 6.43
CA GLU A 46 -4.73 8.76 6.06
C GLU A 46 -3.21 8.56 5.97
N GLN A 47 -2.47 9.52 5.41
CA GLN A 47 -1.02 9.44 5.35
C GLN A 47 -0.35 9.39 6.74
N GLU A 48 -0.91 10.09 7.73
CA GLU A 48 -0.45 10.00 9.12
C GLU A 48 -0.78 8.64 9.73
N GLN A 49 -1.98 8.09 9.49
CA GLN A 49 -2.35 6.74 9.93
C GLN A 49 -1.42 5.67 9.34
N MET A 50 -1.11 5.78 8.05
CA MET A 50 -0.17 4.86 7.37
C MET A 50 1.21 4.84 8.03
N LYS A 51 1.68 5.97 8.57
CA LYS A 51 2.98 6.08 9.26
C LYS A 51 2.96 5.53 10.69
N ALA A 52 1.79 5.46 11.31
CA ALA A 52 1.64 5.00 12.69
C ALA A 52 1.79 3.48 12.83
N ASN A 53 1.52 2.74 11.75
CA ASN A 53 1.62 1.29 11.74
C ASN A 53 3.08 0.83 11.60
N THR A 54 3.51 -0.09 12.47
CA THR A 54 4.92 -0.53 12.56
C THR A 54 5.13 -2.04 12.38
N SER A 55 4.05 -2.83 12.40
CA SER A 55 4.09 -4.29 12.26
C SER A 55 3.38 -4.75 10.98
N LEU A 56 4.08 -5.51 10.15
CA LEU A 56 3.51 -6.09 8.92
C LEU A 56 2.40 -7.10 9.22
N GLU A 57 2.56 -7.91 10.27
CA GLU A 57 1.58 -8.92 10.67
C GLU A 57 0.24 -8.26 11.02
N GLU A 58 0.29 -7.23 11.86
CA GLU A 58 -0.89 -6.44 12.24
C GLU A 58 -1.53 -5.79 11.00
N MET A 59 -0.75 -5.18 10.10
CA MET A 59 -1.31 -4.57 8.89
C MET A 59 -2.04 -5.58 7.99
N LEU A 60 -1.52 -6.81 7.87
CA LEU A 60 -2.14 -7.85 7.05
C LEU A 60 -3.46 -8.34 7.63
N GLU A 61 -3.63 -8.32 8.96
CA GLU A 61 -4.92 -8.63 9.60
C GLU A 61 -6.03 -7.64 9.22
N HIS A 62 -5.69 -6.43 8.77
CA HIS A 62 -6.68 -5.44 8.34
C HIS A 62 -7.10 -5.60 6.86
N ILE A 63 -6.57 -6.62 6.17
CA ILE A 63 -6.91 -6.96 4.77
C ILE A 63 -7.74 -8.25 4.77
N GLN A 64 -9.05 -8.12 4.68
CA GLN A 64 -9.98 -9.24 4.88
C GLN A 64 -10.59 -9.71 3.56
N SER A 65 -11.06 -8.77 2.74
CA SER A 65 -11.74 -9.08 1.49
C SER A 65 -10.82 -9.72 0.45
N VAL A 66 -11.41 -10.56 -0.41
CA VAL A 66 -10.69 -11.19 -1.52
C VAL A 66 -10.20 -10.11 -2.50
N GLU A 67 -11.03 -9.09 -2.73
CA GLU A 67 -10.71 -7.94 -3.55
C GLU A 67 -9.49 -7.17 -3.02
N ALA A 68 -9.41 -6.91 -1.72
CA ALA A 68 -8.26 -6.22 -1.13
C ALA A 68 -6.98 -7.07 -1.20
N LYS A 69 -7.08 -8.39 -1.02
CA LYS A 69 -5.95 -9.32 -1.19
C LYS A 69 -5.44 -9.33 -2.63
N HIS A 70 -6.33 -9.34 -3.61
CA HIS A 70 -5.94 -9.24 -5.02
C HIS A 70 -5.28 -7.89 -5.32
N ALA A 71 -5.87 -6.78 -4.85
CA ALA A 71 -5.31 -5.44 -5.03
C ALA A 71 -3.90 -5.32 -4.43
N LEU A 72 -3.64 -5.94 -3.27
CA LEU A 72 -2.31 -6.00 -2.68
C LEU A 72 -1.30 -6.69 -3.61
N VAL A 73 -1.64 -7.88 -4.12
CA VAL A 73 -0.76 -8.65 -5.01
C VAL A 73 -0.51 -7.90 -6.32
N GLU A 74 -1.55 -7.33 -6.92
CA GLU A 74 -1.45 -6.56 -8.17
C GLU A 74 -0.59 -5.31 -7.99
N LEU A 75 -0.77 -4.57 -6.89
CA LEU A 75 0.02 -3.37 -6.62
C LEU A 75 1.49 -3.72 -6.34
N MET A 76 1.77 -4.79 -5.59
CA MET A 76 3.14 -5.26 -5.39
C MET A 76 3.82 -5.65 -6.71
N ALA A 77 3.10 -6.38 -7.58
CA ALA A 77 3.61 -6.75 -8.90
C ALA A 77 3.86 -5.52 -9.78
N LEU A 78 2.96 -4.53 -9.74
CA LEU A 78 3.11 -3.29 -10.48
C LEU A 78 4.33 -2.49 -10.02
N VAL A 79 4.58 -2.41 -8.72
CA VAL A 79 5.76 -1.75 -8.17
C VAL A 79 7.03 -2.50 -8.57
N ALA A 80 7.12 -3.81 -8.35
CA ALA A 80 8.32 -4.60 -8.64
C ALA A 80 8.65 -4.74 -10.15
N ALA A 81 7.69 -4.50 -11.04
CA ALA A 81 7.89 -4.57 -12.49
C ALA A 81 8.51 -3.30 -13.10
N SER A 82 8.86 -2.29 -12.28
CA SER A 82 9.24 -0.94 -12.74
C SER A 82 10.73 -0.62 -12.71
#